data_AF-A0A5B2YZ48-F1
#
_entry.id   AF-A0A5B2YZ48-F1
#
_cell.length_a   1.000
_cell.length_b   1.000
_cell.length_c   1.000
_cell.angle_alpha   90.00
_cell.angle_beta   90.00
_cell.angle_gamma   90.00
#
_symmetry.space_group_name_H-M   'P 1'
#
loop_
_entity.id
_entity.type
_entity.pdbx_description
1 polymer ?
#
loop_
_entity_poly.entity_id
_entity_poly.type
_entity_poly.pdbx_seq_one_letter_code
_entity_poly.pdbx_strand_id
1 'polypeptide(L)'
;MSKTCLRCNKSYNEEEVEDENSQKYPSCPECWKEWTTYAVMVMNEMRLDMSLPEHRKALRKYERGFFDKTMGEIEKNPENK
;
A
#
# COMPACT_ATOMS: atom_id res chain seq x y z
N MET A 1 10.10 19.93 -4.87
CA MET A 1 9.64 20.51 -3.57
C MET A 1 9.71 19.41 -2.52
N SER A 2 10.07 19.73 -1.26
CA SER A 2 10.14 18.72 -0.20
C SER A 2 8.75 18.47 0.41
N LYS A 3 8.32 17.21 0.46
CA LYS A 3 7.08 16.76 1.13
C LYS A 3 7.41 15.90 2.33
N THR A 4 6.47 15.78 3.27
CA THR A 4 6.60 14.91 4.44
C THR A 4 5.83 13.62 4.19
N CYS A 5 6.47 12.48 4.39
CA CYS A 5 5.84 11.18 4.22
C CYS A 5 4.85 10.87 5.36
N LEU A 6 3.64 10.49 5.02
CA LEU A 6 2.57 10.09 5.96
C LEU A 6 2.96 8.86 6.81
N ARG A 7 3.71 7.92 6.22
CA ARG A 7 4.09 6.67 6.89
C ARG A 7 5.30 6.85 7.81
N CYS A 8 6.41 7.40 7.34
CA CYS A 8 7.64 7.48 8.13
C CYS A 8 7.92 8.86 8.74
N ASN A 9 7.10 9.87 8.44
CA ASN A 9 7.29 11.28 8.85
C ASN A 9 8.62 11.91 8.39
N LYS A 10 9.37 11.26 7.49
CA LYS A 10 10.59 11.82 6.90
C LYS A 10 10.24 12.78 5.77
N SER A 11 11.07 13.81 5.58
CA SER A 11 11.03 14.66 4.40
C SER A 11 11.63 13.92 3.18
N TYR A 12 11.02 14.06 2.01
CA TYR A 12 11.50 13.52 0.75
C TYR A 12 11.31 14.54 -0.38
N ASN A 13 12.11 14.44 -1.45
CA ASN A 13 11.91 15.28 -2.62
C ASN A 13 10.85 14.66 -3.54
N GLU A 14 9.87 15.46 -3.94
CA GLU A 14 8.83 15.03 -4.86
C GLU A 14 9.37 14.64 -6.25
N GLU A 15 10.53 15.16 -6.65
CA GLU A 15 11.18 14.81 -7.92
C GLU A 15 11.73 13.38 -7.96
N GLU A 16 11.96 12.76 -6.80
CA GLU A 16 12.42 11.36 -6.69
C GLU A 16 11.26 10.36 -6.80
N VAL A 17 10.03 10.85 -6.93
CA VAL A 17 8.83 10.02 -7.06
C VAL A 17 8.63 9.63 -8.53
N GLU A 18 8.98 8.40 -8.87
CA GLU A 18 8.82 7.86 -10.23
C GLU A 18 7.39 7.34 -10.51
N ASP A 19 6.70 6.81 -9.50
CA ASP A 19 5.36 6.22 -9.66
C ASP A 19 4.26 7.26 -9.42
N GLU A 20 3.50 7.58 -10.46
CA GLU A 20 2.35 8.50 -10.40
C GLU A 20 1.29 8.04 -9.40
N ASN A 21 1.13 6.73 -9.17
CA ASN A 21 0.17 6.23 -8.19
C ASN A 21 0.55 6.59 -6.77
N SER A 22 1.86 6.74 -6.50
CA SER A 22 2.32 7.14 -5.19
C SER A 22 1.91 8.57 -4.85
N GLN A 23 1.68 9.44 -5.85
CA GLN A 23 1.21 10.83 -5.67
C GLN A 23 -0.18 10.92 -5.03
N LYS A 24 -0.96 9.82 -5.04
CA LYS A 24 -2.24 9.73 -4.32
C LYS A 24 -2.06 9.83 -2.80
N TYR A 25 -0.86 9.53 -2.30
CA TYR A 25 -0.50 9.67 -0.89
C TYR A 25 0.77 10.52 -0.77
N PRO A 26 0.92 11.32 0.29
CA PRO A 26 2.22 11.88 0.62
C PRO A 26 3.12 10.74 1.13
N SER A 27 3.80 10.03 0.22
CA SER A 27 4.67 8.90 0.51
C SER A 27 6.06 9.08 -0.08
N CYS A 28 7.11 8.76 0.69
CA CYS A 28 8.46 8.76 0.16
C CYS A 28 8.69 7.50 -0.71
N PRO A 29 9.68 7.52 -1.63
CA PRO A 29 9.97 6.38 -2.49
C PRO A 29 10.20 5.07 -1.74
N GLU A 30 10.86 5.12 -0.57
CA GLU A 30 11.09 3.94 0.29
C GLU A 30 9.78 3.32 0.79
N CYS A 31 8.87 4.13 1.35
CA CYS A 31 7.59 3.65 1.86
C CYS A 31 6.66 3.18 0.74
N TRP A 32 6.72 3.81 -0.44
CA TRP A 32 5.98 3.34 -1.60
C TRP A 32 6.49 1.98 -2.09
N LYS A 33 7.81 1.78 -2.13
CA LYS A 33 8.43 0.50 -2.48
C LYS A 33 8.10 -0.62 -1.49
N GLU A 34 8.04 -0.28 -0.20
CA GLU A 34 7.60 -1.22 0.84
C GLU A 34 6.13 -1.60 0.63
N TRP A 35 5.26 -0.63 0.35
CA TRP A 35 3.86 -0.88 0.02
C TRP A 35 3.70 -1.78 -1.20
N THR A 36 4.39 -1.53 -2.32
CA THR A 36 4.25 -2.36 -3.53
C THR A 36 4.68 -3.82 -3.27
N THR A 37 5.73 -4.01 -2.47
CA THR A 37 6.18 -5.34 -2.05
C THR A 37 5.12 -6.03 -1.17
N TYR A 38 4.57 -5.31 -0.20
CA TYR A 38 3.51 -5.81 0.67
C TYR A 38 2.20 -6.09 -0.11
N ALA A 39 1.84 -5.25 -1.07
CA ALA A 39 0.66 -5.42 -1.91
C ALA A 39 0.71 -6.74 -2.69
N VAL A 40 1.88 -7.14 -3.20
CA VAL A 40 2.07 -8.45 -3.84
C VAL A 40 1.84 -9.60 -2.85
N MET A 41 2.34 -9.48 -1.61
CA MET A 41 2.06 -10.48 -0.57
C MET A 41 0.56 -10.57 -0.28
N VAL A 42 -0.12 -9.44 -0.08
CA VAL A 42 -1.57 -9.39 0.15
C VAL A 42 -2.33 -10.04 -1.01
N MET A 43 -1.96 -9.73 -2.26
CA MET A 43 -2.60 -10.32 -3.44
C MET A 43 -2.45 -11.84 -3.48
N ASN A 44 -1.26 -12.36 -3.17
CA ASN A 44 -0.99 -13.80 -3.21
C ASN A 44 -1.65 -14.54 -2.03
N GLU A 45 -1.47 -14.05 -0.80
CA GLU A 45 -1.97 -14.68 0.42
C GLU A 45 -3.52 -14.67 0.46
N MET A 46 -4.14 -13.57 0.05
CA MET A 46 -5.61 -13.44 0.00
C MET A 46 -6.22 -13.94 -1.31
N ARG A 47 -5.38 -14.42 -2.25
CA ARG A 47 -5.78 -14.88 -3.60
C ARG A 47 -6.66 -13.86 -4.35
N LEU A 48 -6.23 -12.59 -4.35
CA LEU A 48 -6.96 -11.51 -4.99
C LEU A 48 -6.79 -11.54 -6.51
N ASP A 49 -7.88 -11.87 -7.21
CA ASP A 49 -8.03 -11.59 -8.63
C ASP A 49 -8.24 -10.09 -8.92
N MET A 50 -7.22 -9.44 -9.49
CA MET A 50 -7.24 -8.00 -9.80
C MET A 50 -8.18 -7.61 -10.95
N SER A 51 -8.76 -8.58 -11.67
CA SER A 51 -9.84 -8.34 -12.63
C SER A 51 -11.17 -8.04 -11.94
N LEU A 52 -11.35 -8.51 -10.69
CA LEU A 52 -12.58 -8.32 -9.93
C LEU A 52 -12.57 -6.99 -9.15
N PRO A 53 -13.63 -6.15 -9.28
CA PRO A 53 -13.71 -4.86 -8.61
C PRO A 53 -13.70 -4.98 -7.08
N GLU A 54 -14.28 -6.04 -6.54
CA GLU A 54 -14.34 -6.30 -5.10
C GLU A 54 -12.94 -6.56 -4.52
N HIS A 55 -12.13 -7.35 -5.22
CA HIS A 55 -10.75 -7.63 -4.84
C HIS A 55 -9.86 -6.39 -4.92
N ARG A 56 -10.04 -5.55 -5.96
CA ARG A 56 -9.38 -4.24 -6.00
C ARG A 56 -9.77 -3.36 -4.82
N LYS A 57 -11.04 -3.39 -4.40
CA LYS A 57 -11.50 -2.66 -3.21
C LYS A 57 -10.89 -3.23 -1.93
N ALA A 58 -10.69 -4.55 -1.84
CA ALA A 58 -10.00 -5.19 -0.72
C ALA A 58 -8.54 -4.74 -0.63
N LEU A 59 -7.77 -4.78 -1.73
CA LEU A 59 -6.38 -4.31 -1.75
C LEU A 59 -6.25 -2.84 -1.33
N ARG A 60 -7.19 -1.97 -1.77
CA ARG A 60 -7.24 -0.56 -1.34
C ARG A 60 -7.47 -0.37 0.17
N LYS A 61 -8.12 -1.31 0.86
CA LYS A 61 -8.25 -1.26 2.33
C LYS A 61 -6.88 -1.46 2.99
N TYR A 62 -6.11 -2.43 2.50
CA TYR A 62 -4.73 -2.67 2.96
C TYR A 62 -3.82 -1.49 2.63
N GLU A 63 -3.98 -0.86 1.46
CA GLU A 63 -3.24 0.33 1.05
C GLU A 63 -3.42 1.47 2.06
N ARG A 64 -4.69 1.81 2.36
CA ARG A 64 -5.01 2.82 3.38
C ARG A 64 -4.48 2.42 4.75
N GLY A 65 -4.69 1.16 5.13
CA GLY A 65 -4.19 0.61 6.40
C GLY A 65 -2.69 0.74 6.58
N PHE A 66 -1.93 0.51 5.50
CA PHE A 66 -0.47 0.62 5.48
C PHE A 66 -0.03 2.07 5.72
N PHE A 67 -0.56 3.03 4.95
CA PHE A 67 -0.16 4.44 5.06
C PHE A 67 -0.69 5.14 6.31
N ASP A 68 -1.93 4.84 6.74
CA ASP A 68 -2.54 5.40 7.95
C ASP A 68 -2.00 4.74 9.24
N LYS A 69 -1.13 3.73 9.12
CA LYS A 69 -0.58 2.94 10.24
C LYS A 69 -1.65 2.21 11.06
N THR A 70 -2.82 1.98 10.49
CA THR A 70 -3.97 1.39 11.19
C THR A 70 -4.07 -0.12 11.05
N MET A 71 -3.37 -0.73 10.08
CA MET A 71 -3.35 -2.19 9.93
C MET A 71 -2.08 -2.81 10.52
N GLY A 72 -2.28 -3.68 11.51
CA GLY A 72 -1.24 -4.32 12.30
C GLY A 72 -0.76 -5.67 11.77
N GLU A 73 -1.55 -6.42 11.02
CA GLU A 73 -1.18 -7.73 10.46
C GLU A 73 -2.29 -8.18 9.51
N ILE A 74 -1.95 -8.93 8.45
CA ILE A 74 -2.94 -9.51 7.53
C ILE A 74 -3.83 -10.45 8.35
N GLU A 75 -5.09 -10.09 8.58
CA GLU A 75 -6.10 -11.02 9.11
C GLU A 75 -6.27 -12.14 8.08
N LYS A 76 -5.60 -13.27 8.33
CA LYS A 76 -5.71 -14.49 7.54
C LYS A 76 -7.18 -14.90 7.52
N ASN A 77 -7.83 -14.78 6.37
CA ASN A 77 -9.20 -15.25 6.22
C ASN A 77 -9.20 -16.80 6.23
N PRO A 78 -9.81 -17.48 7.21
CA PRO A 78 -9.66 -18.92 7.41
C PRO A 78 -10.65 -19.78 6.60
N GLU A 79 -11.01 -19.37 5.39
CA GLU A 79 -12.02 -20.10 4.60
C GLU A 79 -11.50 -20.52 3.23
N ASN A 80 -10.78 -21.64 3.23
CA ASN A 80 -10.83 -22.58 2.11
C ASN A 80 -10.46 -23.99 2.61
N LYS A 81 -11.48 -24.74 3.02
CA LYS A 81 -11.41 -26.17 3.31
C LYS A 81 -12.24 -26.93 2.29
#